data_AF-A0AAV8Q5I3-F1
#
_entry.id   AF-A0AAV8Q5I3-F1
#
_cell.length_a   1.000
_cell.length_b   1.000
_cell.length_c   1.000
_cell.angle_alpha   90.00
_cell.angle_beta   90.00
_cell.angle_gamma   90.00
#
_symmetry.space_group_name_H-M   'P 1'
#
loop_
_entity.id
_entity.type
_entity.pdbx_description
1 polymer ?
#
loop_
_entity_poly.entity_id
_entity_poly.type
_entity_poly.pdbx_seq_one_letter_code
_entity_poly.pdbx_strand_id
1 'polypeptide(L)'
;MGAATVVAVAVAVSVGVVLPFPFYYFLWNHPQAWVDLCGKGMDPSHRMAQISHALKAIQLVSLLSVARISRPPWYCVVLFLLGQFLNFKVYQLLGEAGTYYGVRFGKNIPWVMEFPFGYIKDPQYVGSILSLLACFCWVPFQYIFLWILGYVFMIWVESAEDPATRAKPLN
;
A
#
# COMPACT_ATOMS: atom_id res chain seq x y z
N MET A 1 -29.58 -1.58 -15.07
CA MET A 1 -28.93 -2.79 -14.51
C MET A 1 -29.83 -3.35 -13.42
N GLY A 2 -30.00 -4.67 -13.34
CA GLY A 2 -30.78 -5.28 -12.26
C GLY A 2 -30.04 -5.17 -10.91
N ALA A 3 -30.77 -5.21 -9.80
CA ALA A 3 -30.21 -5.08 -8.45
C ALA A 3 -29.09 -6.11 -8.16
N ALA A 4 -29.27 -7.36 -8.62
CA ALA A 4 -28.26 -8.42 -8.48
C ALA A 4 -26.93 -8.07 -9.18
N THR A 5 -26.99 -7.47 -10.36
CA THR A 5 -25.79 -7.05 -11.11
C THR A 5 -25.05 -5.92 -10.39
N VAL A 6 -25.78 -4.96 -9.82
CA VAL A 6 -25.18 -3.85 -9.05
C VAL A 6 -24.46 -4.38 -7.82
N VAL A 7 -25.07 -5.32 -7.09
CA VAL A 7 -24.46 -5.97 -5.93
C VAL A 7 -23.20 -6.74 -6.33
N ALA A 8 -23.26 -7.55 -7.39
CA ALA A 8 -22.10 -8.33 -7.84
C ALA A 8 -20.90 -7.43 -8.21
N VAL A 9 -21.14 -6.33 -8.93
CA VAL A 9 -20.09 -5.35 -9.27
C VAL A 9 -19.51 -4.72 -8.00
N ALA A 10 -20.37 -4.31 -7.05
CA ALA A 10 -19.91 -3.70 -5.80
C ALA A 10 -19.05 -4.64 -4.95
N VAL A 11 -19.40 -5.93 -4.90
CA VAL A 11 -18.60 -6.97 -4.23
C VAL A 11 -17.27 -7.17 -4.95
N ALA A 12 -17.27 -7.33 -6.27
CA ALA A 12 -16.04 -7.53 -7.05
C ALA A 12 -15.05 -6.38 -6.88
N VAL A 13 -15.54 -5.14 -6.91
CA VAL A 13 -14.71 -3.94 -6.70
C VAL A 13 -14.17 -3.88 -5.28
N SER A 14 -15.00 -4.19 -4.27
CA SER A 14 -14.57 -4.24 -2.87
C SER A 14 -13.48 -5.29 -2.64
N VAL A 15 -13.62 -6.48 -3.24
CA VAL A 15 -12.59 -7.53 -3.20
C VAL A 15 -11.31 -7.04 -3.84
N GLY A 16 -11.39 -6.44 -5.03
CA GLY A 16 -10.23 -5.88 -5.72
C GLY A 16 -9.51 -4.81 -4.90
N VAL A 17 -10.26 -3.92 -4.24
CA VAL A 17 -9.73 -2.89 -3.34
C VAL A 17 -9.05 -3.48 -2.10
N VAL A 18 -9.56 -4.57 -1.53
CA VAL A 18 -8.97 -5.14 -0.30
C VAL A 18 -7.81 -6.10 -0.58
N LEU A 19 -7.69 -6.60 -1.80
CA LEU A 19 -6.82 -7.71 -2.17
C LEU A 19 -5.36 -7.65 -1.67
N PRO A 20 -4.63 -6.52 -1.66
CA PRO A 20 -3.25 -6.52 -1.19
C PRO A 20 -3.10 -6.57 0.33
N PHE A 21 -4.10 -6.17 1.11
CA PHE A 21 -3.95 -6.11 2.57
C PHE A 21 -3.75 -7.49 3.22
N PRO A 22 -4.48 -8.56 2.82
CA PRO A 22 -4.17 -9.91 3.28
C PRO A 22 -2.75 -10.36 2.93
N PHE A 23 -2.25 -9.98 1.75
CA PHE A 23 -0.87 -10.29 1.36
C PHE A 23 0.13 -9.58 2.26
N TYR A 24 -0.01 -8.27 2.46
CA TYR A 24 0.87 -7.50 3.35
C TYR A 24 0.80 -8.01 4.79
N TYR A 25 -0.40 -8.32 5.28
CA TYR A 25 -0.59 -8.91 6.61
C TYR A 25 0.15 -10.24 6.76
N PHE A 26 0.05 -11.13 5.79
CA PHE A 26 0.77 -12.41 5.80
C PHE A 26 2.30 -12.19 5.84
N LEU A 27 2.82 -11.31 4.98
CA LEU A 27 4.25 -11.01 4.94
C LEU A 27 4.77 -10.38 6.24
N TRP A 28 3.96 -9.54 6.87
CA TRP A 28 4.31 -8.90 8.12
C TRP A 28 4.38 -9.90 9.28
N ASN A 29 3.39 -10.80 9.39
CA ASN A 29 3.27 -11.74 10.51
C ASN A 29 4.08 -13.03 10.32
N HIS A 30 4.35 -13.43 9.09
CA HIS A 30 5.12 -14.64 8.76
C HIS A 30 6.30 -14.33 7.83
N PRO A 31 7.21 -13.41 8.21
CA PRO A 31 8.29 -12.98 7.31
C PRO A 31 9.25 -14.12 6.97
N GLN A 32 9.51 -15.06 7.90
CA GLN A 32 10.38 -16.20 7.63
C GLN A 32 9.79 -17.12 6.56
N ALA A 33 8.49 -17.42 6.64
CA ALA A 33 7.82 -18.25 5.63
C ALA A 33 7.91 -17.62 4.23
N TRP A 34 7.84 -16.29 4.14
CA TRP A 34 8.03 -15.58 2.88
C TRP A 34 9.47 -15.65 2.36
N VAL A 35 10.45 -15.44 3.23
CA VAL A 35 11.88 -15.56 2.88
C VAL A 35 12.18 -16.98 2.39
N ASP A 36 11.66 -17.99 3.08
CA ASP A 36 11.80 -19.41 2.71
C ASP A 36 11.14 -19.72 1.37
N LEU A 37 9.95 -19.15 1.10
CA LEU A 37 9.25 -19.28 -0.17
C LEU A 37 10.02 -18.61 -1.33
N CYS A 38 10.64 -17.46 -1.10
CA CYS A 38 11.47 -16.79 -2.10
C CYS A 38 12.71 -17.62 -2.45
N GLY A 39 13.26 -18.34 -1.48
CA GLY A 39 14.43 -19.19 -1.64
C GLY A 39 15.75 -18.42 -1.67
N LYS A 40 16.86 -19.17 -1.79
CA LYS A 40 18.22 -18.62 -1.76
C LYS A 40 18.52 -17.74 -2.97
N GLY A 41 19.24 -16.64 -2.73
CA GLY A 41 19.69 -15.72 -3.79
C GLY A 41 18.60 -14.81 -4.36
N MET A 42 17.35 -14.96 -3.91
CA MET A 42 16.25 -14.08 -4.28
C MET A 42 16.06 -12.98 -3.25
N ASP A 43 15.88 -11.75 -3.69
CA ASP A 43 15.56 -10.62 -2.82
C ASP A 43 14.06 -10.64 -2.43
N PRO A 44 13.70 -10.87 -1.15
CA PRO A 44 12.30 -10.99 -0.73
C PRO A 44 11.52 -9.66 -0.83
N SER A 45 12.20 -8.52 -0.66
CA SER A 45 11.59 -7.19 -0.85
C SER A 45 11.29 -6.94 -2.32
N HIS A 46 12.19 -7.32 -3.21
CA HIS A 46 11.98 -7.16 -4.66
C HIS A 46 10.83 -8.03 -5.16
N ARG A 47 10.77 -9.29 -4.71
CA ARG A 47 9.64 -10.18 -5.02
C ARG A 47 8.32 -9.64 -4.47
N MET A 48 8.34 -9.15 -3.23
CA MET A 48 7.18 -8.47 -2.65
C MET A 48 6.77 -7.26 -3.50
N ALA A 49 7.70 -6.42 -3.93
CA ALA A 49 7.43 -5.24 -4.76
C ALA A 49 6.74 -5.62 -6.08
N GLN A 50 7.26 -6.61 -6.80
CA GLN A 50 6.68 -7.11 -8.05
C GLN A 50 5.22 -7.56 -7.87
N ILE A 51 4.95 -8.38 -6.86
CA ILE A 51 3.59 -8.85 -6.56
C ILE A 51 2.71 -7.67 -6.12
N SER A 52 3.23 -6.80 -5.26
CA SER A 52 2.51 -5.61 -4.78
C SER A 52 2.10 -4.69 -5.93
N HIS A 53 2.96 -4.48 -6.93
CA HIS A 53 2.61 -3.70 -8.12
C HIS A 53 1.50 -4.36 -8.94
N ALA A 54 1.52 -5.68 -9.10
CA ALA A 54 0.45 -6.40 -9.76
C ALA A 54 -0.89 -6.27 -8.99
N LEU A 55 -0.86 -6.46 -7.67
CA LEU A 55 -2.05 -6.29 -6.81
C LEU A 55 -2.55 -4.84 -6.82
N LYS A 56 -1.64 -3.86 -6.84
CA LYS A 56 -1.97 -2.43 -6.95
C LYS A 56 -2.60 -2.10 -8.30
N ALA A 57 -2.13 -2.69 -9.39
CA ALA A 57 -2.74 -2.54 -10.70
C ALA A 57 -4.19 -3.08 -10.70
N ILE A 58 -4.43 -4.24 -10.06
CA ILE A 58 -5.77 -4.78 -9.87
C ILE A 58 -6.64 -3.80 -9.06
N GLN A 59 -6.15 -3.28 -7.93
CA GLN A 59 -6.87 -2.27 -7.14
C GLN A 59 -7.26 -1.04 -7.98
N LEU A 60 -6.33 -0.52 -8.79
CA LEU A 60 -6.57 0.63 -9.65
C LEU A 60 -7.61 0.32 -10.73
N VAL A 61 -7.52 -0.84 -11.39
CA VAL A 61 -8.51 -1.27 -12.39
C VAL A 61 -9.89 -1.43 -11.76
N SER A 62 -9.99 -2.04 -10.58
CA SER A 62 -11.25 -2.16 -9.84
C SER A 62 -11.86 -0.79 -9.56
N LEU A 63 -11.05 0.18 -9.16
CA LEU A 63 -11.51 1.54 -8.91
C LEU A 63 -11.94 2.30 -10.15
N LEU A 64 -11.16 2.19 -11.22
CA LEU A 64 -11.48 2.83 -12.50
C LEU A 64 -12.78 2.28 -13.09
N SER A 65 -13.13 1.01 -12.83
CA SER A 65 -14.38 0.39 -13.29
C SER A 65 -15.65 1.04 -12.73
N VAL A 66 -15.55 1.73 -11.58
CA VAL A 66 -16.66 2.45 -10.94
C VAL A 66 -16.47 3.97 -10.94
N ALA A 67 -15.36 4.46 -11.50
CA ALA A 67 -15.04 5.87 -11.54
C ALA A 67 -15.89 6.59 -12.61
N ARG A 68 -16.32 7.81 -12.29
CA ARG A 68 -16.99 8.74 -13.21
C ARG A 68 -16.04 9.89 -13.51
N ILE A 69 -15.26 9.73 -14.57
CA ILE A 69 -14.20 10.70 -14.92
C ILE A 69 -14.83 12.01 -15.39
N SER A 70 -14.43 13.10 -14.76
CA SER A 70 -14.84 14.47 -15.05
C SER A 70 -13.67 15.43 -14.78
N ARG A 71 -13.82 16.72 -15.08
CA ARG A 71 -12.76 17.70 -14.78
C ARG A 71 -12.60 17.80 -13.25
N PRO A 72 -11.42 17.47 -12.69
CA PRO A 72 -11.24 17.51 -11.26
C PRO A 72 -11.22 18.97 -10.77
N PRO A 73 -11.75 19.26 -9.57
CA PRO A 73 -11.50 20.51 -8.89
C PRO A 73 -9.99 20.71 -8.65
N TRP A 74 -9.54 21.96 -8.60
CA TRP A 74 -8.10 22.28 -8.44
C TRP A 74 -7.51 21.70 -7.14
N TYR A 75 -8.29 21.66 -6.05
CA TYR A 75 -7.83 21.12 -4.77
C TYR A 75 -7.60 19.61 -4.82
N CYS A 76 -8.34 18.86 -5.63
CA CYS A 76 -8.10 17.43 -5.85
C CYS A 76 -6.73 17.23 -6.51
N VAL A 77 -6.37 18.06 -7.48
CA VAL A 77 -5.06 18.01 -8.14
C VAL A 77 -3.95 18.29 -7.15
N VAL A 78 -4.07 19.36 -6.34
CA VAL A 78 -3.09 19.70 -5.31
C VAL A 78 -2.94 18.57 -4.30
N LEU A 79 -4.04 18.00 -3.82
CA LEU A 79 -4.03 16.93 -2.84
C LEU A 79 -3.36 15.65 -3.39
N PHE A 80 -3.64 15.32 -4.64
CA PHE A 80 -3.00 14.19 -5.34
C PHE A 80 -1.50 14.42 -5.47
N LEU A 81 -1.06 15.61 -5.92
CA LEU A 81 0.35 15.94 -6.09
C LEU A 81 1.11 15.91 -4.76
N LEU A 82 0.53 16.45 -3.68
CA LEU A 82 1.13 16.36 -2.35
C LEU A 82 1.26 14.91 -1.88
N GLY A 83 0.23 14.08 -2.11
CA GLY A 83 0.26 12.67 -1.77
C GLY A 83 1.32 11.88 -2.55
N GLN A 84 1.44 12.13 -3.86
CA GLN A 84 2.46 11.51 -4.70
C GLN A 84 3.87 12.00 -4.35
N PHE A 85 4.03 13.28 -4.02
CA PHE A 85 5.30 13.83 -3.57
C PHE A 85 5.81 13.13 -2.31
N LEU A 86 4.95 12.90 -1.31
CA LEU A 86 5.32 12.16 -0.11
C LEU A 86 5.74 10.71 -0.43
N ASN A 87 4.96 9.99 -1.25
CA ASN A 87 5.32 8.62 -1.66
C ASN A 87 6.65 8.56 -2.41
N PHE A 88 6.87 9.50 -3.34
CA PHE A 88 8.11 9.60 -4.10
C PHE A 88 9.30 9.89 -3.18
N LYS A 89 9.17 10.84 -2.24
CA LYS A 89 10.22 11.15 -1.26
C LYS A 89 10.55 9.96 -0.36
N VAL A 90 9.55 9.21 0.09
CA VAL A 90 9.77 7.97 0.86
C VAL A 90 10.58 6.97 0.04
N TYR A 91 10.15 6.69 -1.19
CA TYR A 91 10.85 5.72 -2.04
C TYR A 91 12.27 6.19 -2.41
N GLN A 92 12.47 7.50 -2.61
CA GLN A 92 13.80 8.07 -2.86
C GLN A 92 14.76 7.85 -1.68
N LEU A 93 14.27 7.96 -0.44
CA LEU A 93 15.09 7.89 0.77
C LEU A 93 15.32 6.45 1.25
N LEU A 94 14.29 5.60 1.20
CA LEU A 94 14.34 4.23 1.71
C LEU A 94 14.61 3.17 0.63
N GLY A 95 14.41 3.53 -0.64
CA GLY A 95 14.43 2.61 -1.75
C GLY A 95 13.34 1.54 -1.67
N GLU A 96 13.47 0.56 -2.56
CA GLU A 96 12.56 -0.59 -2.60
C GLU A 96 12.62 -1.40 -1.30
N ALA A 97 13.82 -1.68 -0.78
CA ALA A 97 13.99 -2.52 0.40
C ALA A 97 13.35 -1.90 1.65
N GLY A 98 13.50 -0.59 1.89
CA GLY A 98 12.85 0.04 3.04
C GLY A 98 11.34 0.23 2.86
N THR A 99 10.85 0.28 1.62
CA THR A 99 9.41 0.38 1.31
C THR A 99 8.70 -0.98 1.38
N TYR A 100 9.38 -2.06 1.00
CA TYR A 100 8.83 -3.41 0.90
C TYR A 100 9.45 -4.33 1.96
N TYR A 101 9.22 -3.97 3.22
CA TYR A 101 9.46 -4.81 4.40
C TYR A 101 10.88 -5.37 4.57
N GLY A 102 11.89 -4.71 4.02
CA GLY A 102 13.29 -5.14 4.12
C GLY A 102 13.72 -5.39 5.57
N VAL A 103 13.30 -4.53 6.50
CA VAL A 103 13.54 -4.71 7.94
C VAL A 103 12.93 -6.01 8.46
N ARG A 104 11.69 -6.35 8.07
CA ARG A 104 11.05 -7.61 8.45
C ARG A 104 11.74 -8.83 7.84
N PHE A 105 12.34 -8.67 6.66
CA PHE A 105 13.08 -9.73 5.98
C PHE A 105 14.57 -9.80 6.40
N GLY A 106 14.94 -9.12 7.49
CA GLY A 106 16.27 -9.20 8.09
C GLY A 106 17.33 -8.33 7.42
N LYS A 107 16.93 -7.40 6.53
CA LYS A 107 17.85 -6.42 5.94
C LYS A 107 18.10 -5.26 6.91
N ASN A 108 19.32 -4.75 6.86
CA ASN A 108 19.66 -3.51 7.54
C ASN A 108 19.22 -2.31 6.68
N ILE A 109 18.15 -1.62 7.10
CA ILE A 109 17.64 -0.43 6.42
C ILE A 109 18.06 0.81 7.23
N PRO A 110 18.63 1.84 6.60
CA PRO A 110 19.07 3.03 7.30
C PRO A 110 17.89 3.77 7.94
N TRP A 111 18.10 4.26 9.15
CA TRP A 111 17.15 5.16 9.80
C TRP A 111 17.29 6.57 9.22
N VAL A 112 16.23 7.12 8.64
CA VAL A 112 16.24 8.41 7.95
C VAL A 112 15.40 9.43 8.73
N MET A 113 15.96 10.62 8.95
CA MET A 113 15.27 11.75 9.63
C MET A 113 14.91 12.89 8.67
N GLU A 114 15.41 12.84 7.43
CA GLU A 114 15.05 13.80 6.39
C GLU A 114 13.55 13.83 6.15
N PHE A 115 13.04 14.97 5.69
CA PHE A 115 11.63 15.09 5.34
C PHE A 115 11.26 13.99 4.30
N PRO A 116 10.23 13.16 4.56
CA PRO A 116 9.15 13.39 5.53
C PRO A 116 9.25 12.71 6.91
N PHE A 117 10.22 11.81 7.15
CA PHE A 117 10.25 10.92 8.33
C PHE A 117 10.45 11.62 9.69
N GLY A 118 11.08 12.80 9.71
CA GLY A 118 11.22 13.61 10.93
C GLY A 118 9.98 14.42 11.34
N TYR A 119 8.94 14.47 10.49
CA TYR A 119 7.78 15.36 10.67
C TYR A 119 6.45 14.63 10.64
N ILE A 120 6.37 13.54 9.88
CA ILE A 120 5.14 12.82 9.60
C ILE A 120 5.37 11.37 9.97
N LYS A 121 4.51 10.82 10.84
CA LYS A 121 4.45 9.37 11.06
C LYS A 121 3.85 8.70 9.83
N ASP A 122 4.44 7.60 9.41
CA ASP A 122 3.93 6.79 8.30
C ASP A 122 3.71 7.58 7.00
N PRO A 123 4.72 8.35 6.53
CA PRO A 123 4.54 9.33 5.47
C PRO A 123 4.08 8.74 4.13
N GLN A 124 4.41 7.46 3.88
CA GLN A 124 3.93 6.74 2.70
C GLN A 124 2.42 6.47 2.76
N TYR A 125 1.91 6.05 3.93
CA TYR A 125 0.49 5.84 4.12
C TYR A 125 -0.26 7.18 4.08
N VAL A 126 0.27 8.23 4.72
CA VAL A 126 -0.30 9.59 4.62
C VAL A 126 -0.37 10.03 3.15
N GLY A 127 0.72 9.90 2.40
CA GLY A 127 0.74 10.26 0.99
C GLY A 127 -0.26 9.46 0.14
N SER A 128 -0.39 8.17 0.43
CA SER A 128 -1.37 7.29 -0.22
C SER A 128 -2.81 7.68 0.12
N ILE A 129 -3.10 8.01 1.37
CA ILE A 129 -4.43 8.47 1.82
C ILE A 129 -4.78 9.81 1.15
N LEU A 130 -3.88 10.79 1.12
CA LEU A 130 -4.11 12.07 0.41
C LEU A 130 -4.44 11.84 -1.07
N SER A 131 -3.71 10.93 -1.73
CA SER A 131 -3.97 10.56 -3.12
C SER A 131 -5.37 9.93 -3.31
N LEU A 132 -5.84 9.13 -2.35
CA LEU A 132 -7.19 8.56 -2.39
C LEU A 132 -8.28 9.60 -2.12
N LEU A 133 -8.07 10.50 -1.17
CA LEU A 133 -9.00 11.60 -0.89
C LEU A 133 -9.18 12.50 -2.11
N ALA A 134 -8.12 12.71 -2.90
CA ALA A 134 -8.21 13.46 -4.15
C ALA A 134 -9.16 12.82 -5.17
N CYS A 135 -9.25 11.48 -5.16
CA CYS A 135 -10.10 10.71 -6.07
C CYS A 135 -11.59 10.75 -5.74
N PHE A 136 -12.03 11.38 -4.63
CA PHE A 136 -13.46 11.51 -4.30
C PHE A 136 -14.26 12.26 -5.39
N CYS A 137 -13.62 13.07 -6.22
CA CYS A 137 -14.27 13.72 -7.35
C CYS A 137 -14.70 12.75 -8.46
N TRP A 138 -14.15 11.53 -8.51
CA TRP A 138 -14.44 10.53 -9.53
C TRP A 138 -15.04 9.24 -8.97
N VAL A 139 -14.65 8.87 -7.76
CA VAL A 139 -14.91 7.54 -7.22
C VAL A 139 -15.94 7.60 -6.08
N PRO A 140 -16.89 6.66 -6.03
CA PRO A 140 -17.84 6.55 -4.91
C PRO A 140 -17.16 6.37 -3.55
N PHE A 141 -17.68 7.05 -2.54
CA PHE A 141 -17.10 7.12 -1.19
C PHE A 141 -16.74 5.75 -0.60
N GLN A 142 -17.61 4.75 -0.73
CA GLN A 142 -17.44 3.46 -0.08
C GLN A 142 -16.14 2.74 -0.47
N TYR A 143 -15.66 2.90 -1.70
CA TYR A 143 -14.45 2.22 -2.18
C TYR A 143 -13.19 2.94 -1.71
N ILE A 144 -13.20 4.28 -1.70
CA ILE A 144 -12.10 5.07 -1.12
C ILE A 144 -12.01 4.81 0.37
N PHE A 145 -13.13 4.86 1.07
CA PHE A 145 -13.18 4.62 2.51
C PHE A 145 -12.67 3.21 2.86
N LEU A 146 -13.10 2.19 2.12
CA LEU A 146 -12.61 0.82 2.31
C LEU A 146 -11.09 0.69 2.09
N TRP A 147 -10.53 1.37 1.08
CA TRP A 147 -9.07 1.39 0.88
C TRP A 147 -8.37 2.07 2.07
N ILE A 148 -8.84 3.24 2.49
CA ILE A 148 -8.27 3.96 3.63
C ILE A 148 -8.31 3.09 4.90
N LEU A 149 -9.41 2.36 5.15
CA LEU A 149 -9.48 1.43 6.27
C LEU A 149 -8.41 0.34 6.20
N GLY A 150 -8.12 -0.21 5.01
CA GLY A 150 -7.02 -1.15 4.84
C GLY A 150 -5.66 -0.53 5.15
N TYR A 151 -5.43 0.74 4.82
CA TYR A 151 -4.22 1.44 5.23
C TYR A 151 -4.14 1.67 6.73
N VAL A 152 -5.22 2.12 7.37
CA VAL A 152 -5.27 2.29 8.82
C VAL A 152 -5.05 0.95 9.53
N PHE A 153 -5.61 -0.14 9.00
CA PHE A 153 -5.36 -1.50 9.50
C PHE A 153 -3.88 -1.86 9.42
N MET A 154 -3.22 -1.61 8.29
CA MET A 154 -1.78 -1.89 8.17
C MET A 154 -0.93 -1.01 9.10
N ILE A 155 -1.22 0.29 9.23
CA ILE A 155 -0.55 1.16 10.22
C ILE A 155 -0.69 0.58 11.63
N TRP A 156 -1.89 0.12 11.99
CA TRP A 156 -2.13 -0.48 13.30
C TRP A 156 -1.34 -1.77 13.50
N VAL A 157 -1.35 -2.68 12.51
CA VAL A 157 -0.58 -3.94 12.52
C VAL A 157 0.93 -3.65 12.64
N GLU A 158 1.42 -2.65 11.93
CA GLU A 158 2.84 -2.30 11.88
C GLU A 158 3.31 -1.54 13.12
N SER A 159 2.41 -0.84 13.82
CA SER A 159 2.73 -0.10 15.05
C SER A 159 3.18 -0.98 16.21
N ALA A 160 2.88 -2.27 16.17
CA ALA A 160 3.22 -3.26 17.20
C ALA A 160 4.42 -4.14 16.81
N GLU A 161 5.37 -3.62 16.02
CA GLU A 161 6.53 -4.40 15.58
C GLU A 161 7.36 -4.93 16.77
N ASP A 162 7.55 -6.24 16.82
CA ASP A 162 8.56 -6.90 17.65
C ASP A 162 9.79 -7.25 16.79
N PRO A 163 10.97 -6.63 17.01
CA PRO A 163 12.20 -6.94 16.30
C PRO A 163 12.64 -8.41 16.39
N ALA A 164 12.27 -9.14 17.44
CA ALA A 164 12.62 -10.55 17.60
C ALA A 164 11.92 -11.47 16.58
N THR A 165 10.85 -10.99 15.96
CA THR A 165 10.05 -11.76 14.97
C THR A 165 10.50 -11.54 13.52
N ARG A 166 11.58 -10.78 13.30
CA ARG A 166 12.14 -10.57 11.95
C ARG A 166 12.72 -11.87 11.40
N ALA A 167 12.64 -12.05 10.09
CA ALA A 167 13.20 -13.21 9.42
C ALA A 167 14.74 -13.18 9.44
N LYS A 168 15.33 -14.37 9.42
CA LYS A 168 16.75 -14.58 9.21
C LYS A 168 17.00 -14.77 7.72
N PRO A 169 17.86 -13.93 7.10
CA PRO A 169 18.19 -14.08 5.69
C PRO A 169 18.74 -15.49 5.39
N LEU A 170 18.35 -16.03 4.23
CA LEU A 170 18.92 -17.28 3.74
C LEU A 170 20.26 -16.96 3.07
N ASN A 171 21.34 -17.24 3.80
CA ASN A 171 22.71 -17.19 3.27
C ASN A 171 22.90 -18.15 2.08
#